data_AF-A0A8S9QAD9-F1
#
_entry.id   AF-A0A8S9QAD9-F1
#
_cell.length_a   1.000
_cell.length_b   1.000
_cell.length_c   1.000
_cell.angle_alpha   90.00
_cell.angle_beta   90.00
_cell.angle_gamma   90.00
#
_symmetry.space_group_name_H-M   'P 1'
#
loop_
_entity.id
_entity.type
_entity.pdbx_description
1 polymer ?
#
loop_
_entity_poly.entity_id
_entity_poly.type
_entity_poly.pdbx_seq_one_letter_code
_entity_poly.pdbx_strand_id
1 'polypeptide(L)'
;MADLKNLFLLTKHPSTTQILLTSLFFISLFLLSSSPLPDFSHSLIVSTFTSRLLTAANFFSSSSASDSNTIYSVSPSSIRVNNESKKMDKELTSCDIFDGAWVSDDSDPVYLPGYCPYVEDKFNCFKNGRPDSGFLRHRWQPHGCSVPRSDFECSIDFIKSPFLVQESEVLDAYGKRKEKLRLDVIQESITKIYRNADIVVFNTGHWWTHQKTNEGKDYFQEGDRVYEKLEVKEAYTKALHTWADWVDSNINSTRTRVFFVGYSSSHFRKGAWNAGGQCDGETRPIENETYTGGYPWMMKVVESVISDMKTPVFYMNITKMTWYRTDGHPSVYRQPVEVRGSSPASGMFQDCSHWCLPGVPDSWNQLLYATLLVSRGSLPYKSLGSLL
;
A
#
# COMPACT_ATOMS: atom_id res chain seq x y z
N MET A 1 -6.60 0.18 -0.07
CA MET A 1 -5.79 0.95 0.91
C MET A 1 -6.62 1.63 2.03
N ALA A 2 -7.89 1.26 2.26
CA ALA A 2 -8.69 1.84 3.36
C ALA A 2 -8.16 1.52 4.78
N ASP A 3 -7.31 0.49 4.85
CA ASP A 3 -6.77 -0.07 6.06
C ASP A 3 -5.24 -0.15 5.95
N LEU A 4 -4.54 0.64 6.76
CA LEU A 4 -3.07 0.63 6.87
C LEU A 4 -2.58 -0.43 7.87
N LYS A 5 -3.20 -1.60 7.87
CA LYS A 5 -2.77 -2.77 8.66
C LYS A 5 -2.03 -3.80 7.80
N ASN A 6 -1.52 -3.38 6.65
CA ASN A 6 -1.17 -4.24 5.54
C ASN A 6 0.07 -3.76 4.78
N LEU A 7 0.87 -4.73 4.34
CA LEU A 7 1.97 -4.56 3.40
C LEU A 7 1.41 -4.50 1.97
N PHE A 8 1.85 -3.52 1.19
CA PHE A 8 1.52 -3.40 -0.24
C PHE A 8 2.75 -3.67 -1.08
N LEU A 9 2.59 -4.48 -2.12
CA LEU A 9 3.62 -4.73 -3.11
C LEU A 9 3.13 -4.15 -4.44
N LEU A 10 3.97 -3.33 -5.07
CA LEU A 10 3.67 -2.81 -6.41
C LEU A 10 4.67 -3.39 -7.39
N THR A 11 4.14 -3.98 -8.46
CA THR A 11 4.91 -4.42 -9.61
C THR A 11 4.50 -3.61 -10.82
N LYS A 12 5.48 -3.19 -11.62
CA LYS A 12 5.20 -2.64 -12.94
C LYS A 12 4.68 -3.78 -13.81
N HIS A 13 3.57 -3.55 -14.51
CA HIS A 13 3.10 -4.51 -15.50
C HIS A 13 4.23 -4.81 -16.51
N PRO A 14 4.46 -6.09 -16.88
CA PRO A 14 5.33 -6.40 -18.00
C PRO A 14 4.83 -5.62 -19.21
N SER A 15 5.74 -4.94 -19.92
CA SER A 15 5.37 -4.20 -21.13
C SER A 15 4.61 -5.11 -22.09
N THR A 16 3.70 -4.55 -22.89
CA THR A 16 2.96 -5.32 -23.92
C THR A 16 3.89 -6.18 -24.78
N THR A 17 5.11 -5.67 -25.04
CA THR A 17 6.21 -6.39 -25.72
C THR A 17 6.63 -7.65 -24.99
N GLN A 18 6.76 -7.59 -23.67
CA GLN A 18 7.18 -8.72 -22.84
C GLN A 18 6.08 -9.78 -22.74
N ILE A 19 4.82 -9.37 -22.68
CA ILE A 19 3.67 -10.28 -22.79
C ILE A 19 3.70 -10.97 -24.16
N LEU A 20 3.82 -10.20 -25.25
CA LEU A 20 3.88 -10.75 -26.62
C LEU A 20 5.04 -11.74 -26.79
N LEU A 21 6.23 -11.41 -26.30
CA LEU A 21 7.41 -12.27 -26.37
C LEU A 21 7.24 -13.56 -25.56
N THR A 22 6.65 -13.48 -24.37
CA THR A 22 6.35 -14.68 -23.58
C THR A 22 5.28 -15.55 -24.25
N SER A 23 4.20 -14.96 -24.77
CA SER A 23 3.17 -15.69 -25.52
C SER A 23 3.74 -16.33 -26.79
N LEU A 24 4.57 -15.62 -27.56
CA LEU A 24 5.25 -16.15 -28.74
C LEU A 24 6.21 -17.30 -28.39
N PHE A 25 6.92 -17.20 -27.26
CA PHE A 25 7.79 -18.27 -26.77
C PHE A 25 6.99 -19.54 -26.44
N PHE A 26 5.88 -19.42 -25.71
CA PHE A 26 5.03 -20.57 -25.37
C PHE A 26 4.32 -21.16 -26.60
N ILE A 27 3.87 -20.34 -27.53
CA ILE A 27 3.29 -20.80 -28.80
C ILE A 27 4.35 -21.55 -29.63
N SER A 28 5.58 -21.02 -29.70
CA SER A 28 6.69 -21.71 -30.37
C SER A 28 6.99 -23.06 -29.72
N LEU A 29 7.03 -23.12 -28.39
CA LEU A 29 7.30 -24.35 -27.64
C LEU A 29 6.19 -25.40 -27.86
N PHE A 30 4.93 -24.95 -27.88
CA PHE A 30 3.78 -25.81 -28.15
C PHE A 30 3.79 -26.37 -29.57
N LEU A 31 4.14 -25.56 -30.58
CA LEU A 31 4.27 -26.00 -31.97
C LEU A 31 5.44 -26.98 -32.16
N LEU A 32 6.54 -26.79 -31.43
CA LEU A 32 7.67 -27.72 -31.39
C LEU A 32 7.31 -29.06 -30.74
N SER A 33 6.49 -29.06 -29.69
CA SER A 33 6.10 -30.29 -28.97
C SER A 33 4.95 -31.07 -29.62
N SER A 34 4.13 -30.43 -30.46
CA SER A 34 2.98 -31.04 -31.11
C SER A 34 3.26 -31.55 -32.54
N SER A 35 4.51 -31.44 -33.00
CA SER A 35 4.97 -32.03 -34.25
C SER A 35 5.54 -33.44 -34.00
N PRO A 36 4.99 -34.53 -34.55
CA PRO A 36 5.69 -35.81 -34.57
C PRO A 36 6.89 -35.66 -35.51
N LEU A 37 8.12 -35.73 -35.01
CA LEU A 37 9.33 -35.69 -35.84
C LEU A 37 9.34 -36.90 -36.78
N PRO A 38 9.33 -36.73 -38.12
CA PRO A 38 9.78 -37.77 -39.03
C PRO A 38 11.25 -37.52 -39.38
N ASP A 39 12.07 -38.57 -39.36
CA ASP A 39 13.49 -38.54 -39.77
C ASP A 39 13.64 -38.07 -41.23
N PHE A 40 13.91 -36.78 -41.49
CA PHE A 40 14.35 -36.33 -42.83
C PHE A 40 15.27 -35.08 -42.80
N SER A 41 16.10 -34.96 -43.84
CA SER A 41 17.34 -34.17 -43.96
C SER A 41 17.24 -32.64 -43.77
N HIS A 42 18.33 -32.05 -43.27
CA HIS A 42 18.51 -30.64 -42.86
C HIS A 42 18.09 -29.54 -43.86
N SER A 43 18.04 -29.79 -45.17
CA SER A 43 17.73 -28.73 -46.16
C SER A 43 16.24 -28.36 -46.24
N LEU A 44 15.33 -29.26 -45.84
CA LEU A 44 13.88 -29.03 -45.90
C LEU A 44 13.31 -28.35 -44.64
N ILE A 45 14.04 -28.40 -43.52
CA ILE A 45 13.68 -27.77 -42.24
C ILE A 45 13.75 -26.24 -42.35
N VAL A 46 14.76 -25.71 -43.04
CA VAL A 46 14.93 -24.26 -43.21
C VAL A 46 13.81 -23.67 -44.08
N SER A 47 13.42 -24.38 -45.14
CA SER A 47 12.33 -23.96 -46.06
C SER A 47 10.95 -23.94 -45.39
N THR A 48 10.65 -24.95 -44.56
CA THR A 48 9.38 -25.02 -43.83
C THR A 48 9.30 -24.00 -42.70
N PHE A 49 10.43 -23.65 -42.06
CA PHE A 49 10.51 -22.55 -41.09
C PHE A 49 10.28 -21.17 -41.73
N THR A 50 10.91 -20.87 -42.87
CA THR A 50 10.75 -19.57 -43.54
C THR A 50 9.34 -19.37 -44.09
N SER A 51 8.72 -20.43 -44.63
CA SER A 51 7.37 -20.37 -45.18
C SER A 51 6.31 -20.15 -44.09
N ARG A 52 6.48 -20.78 -42.91
CA ARG A 52 5.55 -20.65 -41.77
C ARG A 52 5.67 -19.34 -41.00
N LEU A 53 6.87 -18.75 -40.92
CA LEU A 53 7.03 -17.38 -40.40
C LEU A 53 6.31 -16.36 -41.28
N LEU A 54 6.37 -16.54 -42.61
CA LEU A 54 5.75 -15.64 -43.57
C LEU A 54 4.21 -15.70 -43.51
N THR A 55 3.65 -16.90 -43.28
CA THR A 55 2.19 -17.06 -43.11
C THR A 55 1.68 -16.44 -41.80
N ALA A 56 2.46 -16.53 -40.72
CA ALA A 56 2.14 -15.84 -39.46
C ALA A 56 2.19 -14.30 -39.63
N ALA A 57 3.20 -13.77 -40.32
CA ALA A 57 3.31 -12.34 -40.60
C ALA A 57 2.16 -11.81 -41.49
N ASN A 58 1.70 -12.61 -42.45
CA ASN A 58 0.59 -12.25 -43.33
C ASN A 58 -0.78 -12.32 -42.63
N PHE A 59 -0.97 -13.24 -41.67
CA PHE A 59 -2.21 -13.33 -40.88
C PHE A 59 -2.42 -12.08 -40.01
N PHE A 60 -1.34 -11.53 -39.44
CA PHE A 60 -1.38 -10.25 -38.70
C PHE A 60 -1.53 -9.02 -39.60
N SER A 61 -1.18 -9.12 -40.90
CA SER A 61 -1.41 -8.03 -41.87
C SER A 61 -2.87 -7.98 -42.36
N SER A 62 -3.65 -9.07 -42.20
CA SER A 62 -5.05 -9.16 -42.67
C SER A 62 -6.12 -8.87 -41.62
N SER A 63 -5.76 -8.76 -40.34
CA SER A 63 -6.70 -8.36 -39.28
C SER A 63 -6.77 -6.84 -39.16
N SER A 64 -7.32 -6.17 -40.17
CA SER A 64 -7.82 -4.81 -40.04
C SER A 64 -9.26 -4.88 -39.55
N ALA A 65 -9.45 -4.95 -38.23
CA ALA A 65 -10.71 -4.56 -37.60
C ALA A 65 -10.66 -3.05 -37.37
N SER A 66 -11.54 -2.34 -38.05
CA SER A 66 -11.76 -0.91 -37.87
C SER A 66 -12.38 -0.64 -36.51
N ASP A 67 -11.57 -0.14 -35.57
CA ASP A 67 -12.05 0.74 -34.52
C ASP A 67 -11.26 2.04 -34.61
N SER A 68 -12.01 3.13 -34.78
CA SER A 68 -11.47 4.47 -34.90
C SER A 68 -10.89 4.89 -33.56
N ASN A 69 -9.58 4.76 -33.39
CA ASN A 69 -8.80 5.60 -32.49
C ASN A 69 -7.37 5.65 -33.03
N THR A 70 -6.93 6.86 -33.38
CA THR A 70 -5.56 7.15 -33.79
C THR A 70 -4.62 6.84 -32.62
N ILE A 71 -4.10 5.62 -32.55
CA ILE A 71 -3.06 5.23 -31.62
C ILE A 71 -1.72 5.67 -32.22
N TYR A 72 -1.14 6.72 -31.64
CA TYR A 72 0.28 7.01 -31.86
C TYR A 72 1.09 5.81 -31.35
N SER A 73 1.66 5.04 -32.27
CA SER A 73 2.65 4.02 -31.95
C SER A 73 3.91 4.71 -31.43
N VAL A 74 4.06 4.84 -30.12
CA VAL A 74 5.32 5.28 -29.51
C VAL A 74 6.17 4.05 -29.24
N SER A 75 7.15 3.79 -30.12
CA SER A 75 8.26 2.88 -29.82
C SER A 75 8.96 3.34 -28.53
N PRO A 76 9.64 2.44 -27.78
CA PRO A 76 10.43 2.83 -26.61
C PRO A 76 11.72 3.53 -27.05
N SER A 77 11.59 4.69 -27.67
CA SER A 77 12.65 5.68 -27.65
C SER A 77 12.88 6.06 -26.20
N SER A 78 14.12 5.93 -25.74
CA SER A 78 14.71 6.60 -24.58
C SER A 78 13.80 7.73 -24.09
N ILE A 79 13.20 7.57 -22.90
CA ILE A 79 12.34 8.59 -22.30
C ILE A 79 13.18 9.87 -22.26
N ARG A 80 12.94 10.78 -23.21
CA ARG A 80 13.40 12.15 -23.10
C ARG A 80 12.65 12.65 -21.90
N VAL A 81 13.36 12.82 -20.79
CA VAL A 81 12.80 13.47 -19.61
C VAL A 81 12.46 14.89 -20.06
N ASN A 82 11.18 15.13 -20.33
CA ASN A 82 10.68 16.40 -20.83
C ASN A 82 11.03 17.49 -19.80
N ASN A 83 11.26 18.74 -20.24
CA ASN A 83 11.58 19.83 -19.32
C ASN A 83 10.50 20.02 -18.24
N GLU A 84 9.26 19.67 -18.53
CA GLU A 84 8.14 19.68 -17.58
C GLU A 84 8.26 18.62 -16.48
N SER A 85 8.69 17.39 -16.82
CA SER A 85 8.89 16.36 -15.79
C SER A 85 10.10 16.71 -14.91
N LYS A 86 11.18 17.26 -15.47
CA LYS A 86 12.31 17.78 -14.66
C LYS A 86 11.90 18.94 -13.76
N LYS A 87 11.02 19.82 -14.24
CA LYS A 87 10.50 20.95 -13.46
C LYS A 87 9.63 20.47 -12.30
N MET A 88 8.75 19.50 -12.56
CA MET A 88 7.90 18.88 -11.54
C MET A 88 8.72 18.11 -10.50
N ASP A 89 9.72 17.34 -10.94
CA ASP A 89 10.66 16.67 -10.03
C ASP A 89 11.36 17.69 -9.13
N LYS A 90 11.88 18.78 -9.71
CA LYS A 90 12.55 19.85 -8.96
C LYS A 90 11.63 20.53 -7.94
N GLU A 91 10.37 20.75 -8.29
CA GLU A 91 9.37 21.36 -7.40
C GLU A 91 9.03 20.42 -6.23
N LEU A 92 8.78 19.14 -6.50
CA LEU A 92 8.50 18.14 -5.47
C LEU A 92 9.72 17.85 -4.57
N THR A 93 10.95 17.99 -5.07
CA THR A 93 12.17 17.89 -4.24
C THR A 93 12.40 19.12 -3.34
N SER A 94 11.70 20.22 -3.58
CA SER A 94 11.96 21.49 -2.89
C SER A 94 11.15 21.69 -1.61
N CYS A 95 10.23 20.77 -1.31
CA CYS A 95 9.31 20.85 -0.18
C CYS A 95 9.25 19.53 0.58
N ASP A 96 8.80 19.60 1.84
CA ASP A 96 8.33 18.41 2.55
C ASP A 96 6.86 18.17 2.18
N ILE A 97 6.58 17.15 1.39
CA ILE A 97 5.22 16.81 0.95
C ILE A 97 4.31 16.32 2.10
N PHE A 98 4.88 16.00 3.26
CA PHE A 98 4.16 15.58 4.47
C PHE A 98 3.89 16.73 5.44
N ASP A 99 4.46 17.92 5.20
CA ASP A 99 4.13 19.13 5.93
C ASP A 99 3.25 20.07 5.10
N GLY A 100 2.04 20.34 5.60
CA GLY A 100 1.00 21.01 4.85
C GLY A 100 -0.27 21.18 5.66
N ALA A 101 -1.34 21.52 4.95
CA ALA A 101 -2.68 21.68 5.49
C ALA A 101 -3.73 21.03 4.58
N TRP A 102 -4.88 20.69 5.16
CA TRP A 102 -6.06 20.33 4.37
C TRP A 102 -6.72 21.60 3.87
N VAL A 103 -6.93 21.67 2.55
CA VAL A 103 -7.64 22.77 1.90
C VAL A 103 -8.91 22.23 1.25
N SER A 104 -9.95 23.06 1.20
CA SER A 104 -11.16 22.74 0.45
C SER A 104 -10.82 22.55 -1.03
N ASP A 105 -11.48 21.58 -1.64
CA ASP A 105 -11.33 21.27 -3.04
C ASP A 105 -12.64 20.77 -3.64
N ASP A 106 -13.11 21.52 -4.63
CA ASP A 106 -14.36 21.26 -5.35
C ASP A 106 -14.18 20.28 -6.51
N SER A 107 -12.96 19.81 -6.76
CA SER A 107 -12.69 18.75 -7.73
C SER A 107 -13.42 17.46 -7.35
N ASP A 108 -13.71 16.63 -8.36
CA ASP A 108 -14.28 15.32 -8.12
C ASP A 108 -13.28 14.36 -7.44
N PRO A 109 -13.76 13.41 -6.62
CA PRO A 109 -12.90 12.38 -6.04
C PRO A 109 -12.27 11.53 -7.16
N VAL A 110 -11.13 10.90 -6.85
CA VAL A 110 -10.35 10.08 -7.80
C VAL A 110 -11.19 8.98 -8.45
N TYR A 111 -12.20 8.48 -7.74
CA TYR A 111 -13.20 7.57 -8.27
C TYR A 111 -14.56 7.81 -7.61
N LEU A 112 -15.63 7.43 -8.32
CA LEU A 112 -16.99 7.67 -7.85
C LEU A 112 -17.29 6.90 -6.55
N PRO A 113 -17.84 7.56 -5.53
CA PRO A 113 -18.25 6.90 -4.28
C PRO A 113 -19.27 5.79 -4.53
N GLY A 114 -19.01 4.60 -3.96
CA GLY A 114 -19.92 3.45 -4.12
C GLY A 114 -19.69 2.58 -5.35
N TYR A 115 -18.90 3.02 -6.33
CA TYR A 115 -18.75 2.32 -7.62
C TYR A 115 -17.57 1.35 -7.69
N CYS A 116 -16.52 1.54 -6.89
CA CYS A 116 -15.33 0.68 -6.96
C CYS A 116 -15.62 -0.73 -6.41
N PRO A 117 -15.63 -1.79 -7.25
CA PRO A 117 -16.03 -3.14 -6.83
C PRO A 117 -15.01 -3.80 -5.89
N TYR A 118 -13.80 -3.24 -5.80
CA TYR A 118 -12.72 -3.75 -4.97
C TYR A 118 -12.72 -3.17 -3.54
N VAL A 119 -13.58 -2.18 -3.26
CA VAL A 119 -13.71 -1.62 -1.92
C VAL A 119 -14.59 -2.54 -1.07
N GLU A 120 -14.02 -3.10 0.00
CA GLU A 120 -14.77 -3.89 0.98
C GLU A 120 -15.95 -3.10 1.56
N ASP A 121 -17.08 -3.75 1.79
CA ASP A 121 -18.34 -3.11 2.23
C ASP A 121 -18.17 -2.24 3.48
N LYS A 122 -17.34 -2.66 4.44
CA LYS A 122 -17.07 -1.90 5.68
C LYS A 122 -16.40 -0.54 5.47
N PHE A 123 -15.81 -0.29 4.30
CA PHE A 123 -15.18 0.98 3.94
C PHE A 123 -16.00 1.79 2.94
N ASN A 124 -17.04 1.19 2.36
CA ASN A 124 -17.94 1.83 1.41
C ASN A 124 -19.08 2.55 2.16
N CYS A 125 -18.74 3.66 2.82
CA CYS A 125 -19.66 4.40 3.68
C CYS A 125 -20.92 4.89 2.93
N PHE A 126 -20.78 5.21 1.65
CA PHE A 126 -21.88 5.65 0.78
C PHE A 126 -22.88 4.54 0.52
N LYS A 127 -22.39 3.34 0.16
CA LYS A 127 -23.23 2.14 0.05
C LYS A 127 -23.94 1.82 1.38
N ASN A 128 -23.31 2.14 2.50
CA ASN A 128 -23.85 1.94 3.85
C ASN A 128 -24.73 3.09 4.37
N GLY A 129 -25.10 4.04 3.51
CA GLY A 129 -26.06 5.11 3.83
C GLY A 129 -25.49 6.27 4.63
N ARG A 130 -24.20 6.59 4.48
CA ARG A 130 -23.62 7.84 4.99
C ARG A 130 -24.21 9.05 4.24
N PRO A 131 -24.88 10.00 4.92
CA PRO A 131 -25.59 11.08 4.25
C PRO A 131 -24.70 12.28 3.90
N ASP A 132 -23.62 12.50 4.65
CA ASP A 132 -22.69 13.61 4.42
C ASP A 132 -21.56 13.21 3.47
N SER A 133 -21.15 14.14 2.61
CA SER A 133 -20.06 13.96 1.63
C SER A 133 -18.98 15.04 1.71
N GLY A 134 -19.09 15.98 2.66
CA GLY A 134 -18.16 17.09 2.82
C GLY A 134 -16.71 16.65 3.05
N PHE A 135 -16.51 15.48 3.66
CA PHE A 135 -15.18 14.91 3.85
C PHE A 135 -14.45 14.57 2.54
N LEU A 136 -15.16 14.44 1.41
CA LEU A 136 -14.55 14.24 0.09
C LEU A 136 -14.01 15.55 -0.51
N ARG A 137 -14.46 16.71 -0.03
CA ARG A 137 -14.16 18.03 -0.59
C ARG A 137 -12.87 18.64 -0.01
N HIS A 138 -11.89 17.79 0.28
CA HIS A 138 -10.64 18.21 0.90
C HIS A 138 -9.46 17.53 0.21
N ARG A 139 -8.41 18.31 -0.05
CA ARG A 139 -7.12 17.80 -0.52
C ARG A 139 -6.00 18.24 0.41
N TRP A 140 -4.97 17.41 0.52
CA TRP A 140 -3.74 17.81 1.21
C TRP A 140 -2.92 18.73 0.33
N GLN A 141 -2.53 19.88 0.86
CA GLN A 141 -1.70 20.88 0.19
C GLN A 141 -0.41 21.04 1.00
N PRO A 142 0.72 20.50 0.52
CA PRO A 142 2.02 20.75 1.14
C PRO A 142 2.39 22.23 1.10
N HIS A 143 3.19 22.65 2.08
CA HIS A 143 3.79 23.98 2.07
C HIS A 143 4.91 24.04 1.03
N GLY A 144 4.78 24.95 0.07
CA GLY A 144 5.85 25.26 -0.90
C GLY A 144 5.88 24.44 -2.19
N CYS A 145 4.94 23.51 -2.41
CA CYS A 145 4.83 22.77 -3.67
C CYS A 145 3.41 22.22 -3.89
N SER A 146 3.11 21.75 -5.10
CA SER A 146 1.84 21.06 -5.42
C SER A 146 2.05 19.60 -5.78
N VAL A 147 1.18 18.74 -5.27
CA VAL A 147 1.18 17.29 -5.59
C VAL A 147 0.33 17.06 -6.84
N PRO A 148 0.87 16.42 -7.90
CA PRO A 148 0.12 16.16 -9.11
C PRO A 148 -0.97 15.12 -8.88
N ARG A 149 -2.11 15.32 -9.55
CA ARG A 149 -3.15 14.30 -9.72
C ARG A 149 -2.84 13.52 -10.98
N SER A 150 -2.38 12.29 -10.83
CA SER A 150 -2.12 11.43 -11.97
C SER A 150 -2.36 9.99 -11.59
N ASP A 151 -2.88 9.23 -12.54
CA ASP A 151 -3.03 7.79 -12.41
C ASP A 151 -1.71 7.10 -12.74
N PHE A 152 -1.54 5.92 -12.16
CA PHE A 152 -0.40 5.06 -12.46
C PHE A 152 -0.85 3.64 -12.71
N GLU A 153 -0.45 3.12 -13.87
CA GLU A 153 -0.67 1.72 -14.22
C GLU A 153 0.31 0.82 -13.45
N CYS A 154 -0.17 0.20 -12.39
CA CYS A 154 0.57 -0.80 -11.63
C CYS A 154 -0.32 -1.97 -11.21
N SER A 155 0.29 -3.13 -11.03
CA SER A 155 -0.34 -4.24 -10.33
C SER A 155 -0.02 -4.10 -8.84
N ILE A 156 -1.04 -4.33 -8.01
CA ILE A 156 -0.93 -4.24 -6.56
C ILE A 156 -1.22 -5.61 -5.95
N ASP A 157 -0.28 -6.13 -5.18
CA ASP A 157 -0.52 -7.27 -4.30
C ASP A 157 -0.60 -6.79 -2.85
N PHE A 158 -1.42 -7.49 -2.07
CA PHE A 158 -1.77 -7.12 -0.71
C PHE A 158 -1.44 -8.25 0.26
N ILE A 159 -0.71 -7.93 1.32
CA ILE A 159 -0.33 -8.89 2.36
C ILE A 159 -0.77 -8.34 3.71
N LYS A 160 -1.71 -9.06 4.34
CA LYS A 160 -2.08 -8.79 5.72
C LYS A 160 -0.99 -9.34 6.65
N SER A 161 -0.31 -8.44 7.36
CA SER A 161 0.64 -8.77 8.41
C SER A 161 0.64 -7.64 9.44
N PRO A 162 -0.31 -7.65 10.40
CA PRO A 162 -0.52 -6.52 11.30
C PRO A 162 0.70 -6.18 12.15
N PHE A 163 1.52 -7.19 12.45
CA PHE A 163 2.70 -7.09 13.31
C PHE A 163 4.04 -7.16 12.56
N LEU A 164 4.04 -7.38 11.23
CA LEU A 164 5.23 -7.69 10.39
C LEU A 164 5.96 -9.00 10.73
N VAL A 165 5.88 -9.44 11.99
CA VAL A 165 6.48 -10.67 12.50
C VAL A 165 5.43 -11.78 12.66
N GLN A 166 5.91 -13.00 12.84
CA GLN A 166 5.11 -14.21 12.67
C GLN A 166 4.10 -14.42 13.81
N GLU A 167 2.82 -14.49 13.43
CA GLU A 167 1.76 -14.99 14.31
C GLU A 167 1.79 -16.53 14.33
N SER A 168 1.74 -17.14 15.51
CA SER A 168 1.81 -18.60 15.69
C SER A 168 0.84 -19.09 16.75
N GLU A 169 0.47 -20.36 16.67
CA GLU A 169 -0.35 -21.04 17.68
C GLU A 169 0.49 -22.13 18.35
N VAL A 170 0.55 -22.13 19.67
CA VAL A 170 1.22 -23.15 20.47
C VAL A 170 0.20 -23.84 21.35
N LEU A 171 0.22 -25.17 21.42
CA LEU A 171 -0.61 -25.93 22.35
C LEU A 171 -0.01 -25.86 23.75
N ASP A 172 -0.83 -25.52 24.75
CA ASP A 172 -0.43 -25.66 26.14
C ASP A 172 -0.46 -27.12 26.61
N ALA A 173 -0.02 -27.36 27.84
CA ALA A 173 0.04 -28.70 28.44
C ALA A 173 -1.32 -29.43 28.50
N TYR A 174 -2.43 -28.70 28.33
CA TYR A 174 -3.80 -29.24 28.34
C TYR A 174 -4.39 -29.33 26.93
N GLY A 175 -3.58 -29.10 25.88
CA GLY A 175 -4.01 -29.13 24.49
C GLY A 175 -4.81 -27.89 24.05
N LYS A 176 -4.84 -26.82 24.85
CA LYS A 176 -5.49 -25.56 24.46
C LYS A 176 -4.54 -24.74 23.60
N ARG A 177 -5.04 -24.27 22.46
CA ARG A 177 -4.30 -23.35 21.58
C ARG A 177 -4.13 -22.00 22.26
N LYS A 178 -2.88 -21.53 22.33
CA LYS A 178 -2.51 -20.18 22.74
C LYS A 178 -1.81 -19.49 21.59
N GLU A 179 -2.35 -18.36 21.16
CA GLU A 179 -1.72 -17.48 20.19
C GLU A 179 -0.43 -16.90 20.78
N LYS A 180 0.61 -16.84 19.96
CA LYS A 180 1.92 -16.27 20.28
C LYS A 180 2.40 -15.42 19.12
N LEU A 181 3.06 -14.32 19.43
CA LEU A 181 3.75 -13.49 18.46
C LEU A 181 5.25 -13.72 18.54
N ARG A 182 5.82 -14.31 17.49
CA ARG A 182 7.25 -14.56 17.34
C ARG A 182 7.94 -13.27 16.94
N LEU A 183 8.57 -12.59 17.88
CA LEU A 183 9.21 -11.30 17.64
C LEU A 183 10.46 -11.41 16.76
N ASP A 184 11.08 -12.59 16.75
CA ASP A 184 12.35 -12.91 16.09
C ASP A 184 12.20 -13.51 14.67
N VAL A 185 10.96 -13.66 14.19
CA VAL A 185 10.67 -14.30 12.91
C VAL A 185 9.77 -13.39 12.07
N ILE A 186 10.21 -13.01 10.88
CA ILE A 186 9.37 -12.26 9.93
C ILE A 186 8.16 -13.11 9.54
N GLN A 187 7.00 -12.46 9.32
CA GLN A 187 5.81 -13.16 8.83
C GLN A 187 6.11 -13.87 7.49
N GLU A 188 5.81 -15.16 7.42
CA GLU A 188 6.15 -16.02 6.28
C GLU A 188 5.58 -15.49 4.94
N SER A 189 4.37 -14.93 4.94
CA SER A 189 3.74 -14.38 3.73
C SER A 189 4.55 -13.24 3.11
N ILE A 190 5.27 -12.45 3.91
CA ILE A 190 6.17 -11.39 3.44
C ILE A 190 7.32 -12.00 2.63
N THR A 191 7.88 -13.12 3.07
CA THR A 191 9.07 -13.76 2.46
C THR A 191 8.82 -14.36 1.07
N LYS A 192 7.58 -14.72 0.76
CA LYS A 192 7.24 -15.45 -0.47
C LYS A 192 6.98 -14.55 -1.67
N ILE A 193 6.42 -13.36 -1.46
CA ILE A 193 5.76 -12.59 -2.52
C ILE A 193 6.60 -11.39 -3.00
N TYR A 194 7.49 -10.84 -2.14
CA TYR A 194 8.21 -9.61 -2.48
C TYR A 194 9.20 -9.72 -3.66
N ARG A 195 9.63 -10.94 -4.05
CA ARG A 195 10.80 -11.16 -4.92
C ARG A 195 10.71 -10.51 -6.30
N ASN A 196 9.51 -10.19 -6.77
CA ASN A 196 9.29 -9.51 -8.04
C ASN A 196 8.86 -8.05 -7.91
N ALA A 197 8.61 -7.56 -6.69
CA ALA A 197 8.13 -6.21 -6.44
C ALA A 197 9.20 -5.14 -6.75
N ASP A 198 8.80 -4.12 -7.52
CA ASP A 198 9.62 -2.93 -7.73
C ASP A 198 9.52 -1.98 -6.53
N ILE A 199 8.40 -2.03 -5.82
CA ILE A 199 8.13 -1.21 -4.64
C ILE A 199 7.48 -2.08 -3.57
N VAL A 200 7.94 -1.92 -2.34
CA VAL A 200 7.42 -2.61 -1.15
C VAL A 200 7.05 -1.54 -0.13
N VAL A 201 5.80 -1.52 0.31
CA VAL A 201 5.25 -0.52 1.24
C VAL A 201 4.80 -1.20 2.53
N PHE A 202 5.56 -1.02 3.60
CA PHE A 202 5.27 -1.56 4.93
C PHE A 202 4.45 -0.58 5.77
N ASN A 203 3.71 -1.10 6.73
CA ASN A 203 3.15 -0.36 7.85
C ASN A 203 2.93 -1.30 9.02
N THR A 204 2.84 -0.73 10.23
CA THR A 204 2.35 -1.44 11.41
C THR A 204 2.07 -0.43 12.53
N GLY A 205 1.11 -0.71 13.42
CA GLY A 205 0.80 0.19 14.54
C GLY A 205 -0.48 -0.14 15.28
N HIS A 206 -1.64 -0.12 14.62
CA HIS A 206 -2.96 -0.22 15.29
C HIS A 206 -3.21 -1.51 16.10
N TRP A 207 -2.42 -2.56 15.90
CA TRP A 207 -2.50 -3.82 16.64
C TRP A 207 -1.58 -3.88 17.86
N TRP A 208 -0.62 -2.96 17.97
CA TRP A 208 0.32 -2.86 19.08
C TRP A 208 -0.31 -2.11 20.26
N THR A 209 -1.35 -2.70 20.85
CA THR A 209 -1.97 -2.23 22.08
C THR A 209 -2.00 -3.35 23.11
N HIS A 210 -1.90 -3.01 24.40
CA HIS A 210 -1.92 -4.01 25.47
C HIS A 210 -3.08 -4.99 25.32
N GLN A 211 -4.30 -4.53 25.05
CA GLN A 211 -5.47 -5.40 24.96
C GLN A 211 -5.38 -6.38 23.77
N LYS A 212 -4.82 -5.96 22.63
CA LYS A 212 -4.73 -6.79 21.42
C LYS A 212 -3.54 -7.75 21.46
N THR A 213 -2.60 -7.54 22.37
CA THR A 213 -1.41 -8.38 22.54
C THR A 213 -1.45 -9.14 23.87
N ASN A 214 -2.65 -9.54 24.33
CA ASN A 214 -2.88 -10.29 25.58
C ASN A 214 -2.23 -9.66 26.82
N GLU A 215 -2.25 -8.33 26.90
CA GLU A 215 -1.55 -7.50 27.90
C GLU A 215 -0.04 -7.73 27.95
N GLY A 216 0.55 -8.38 26.95
CA GLY A 216 1.93 -8.84 26.92
C GLY A 216 2.21 -10.04 27.83
N LYS A 217 1.18 -10.68 28.39
CA LYS A 217 1.32 -11.86 29.26
C LYS A 217 1.35 -13.13 28.42
N ASP A 218 2.39 -13.93 28.55
CA ASP A 218 2.55 -15.19 27.82
C ASP A 218 2.22 -15.08 26.32
N TYR A 219 2.58 -13.97 25.66
CA TYR A 219 2.16 -13.72 24.27
C TYR A 219 3.36 -13.58 23.33
N PHE A 220 4.36 -12.83 23.75
CA PHE A 220 5.55 -12.59 22.95
C PHE A 220 6.57 -13.71 23.14
N GLN A 221 7.22 -14.12 22.05
CA GLN A 221 8.19 -15.21 22.03
C GLN A 221 9.42 -14.85 21.19
N GLU A 222 10.60 -15.24 21.66
CA GLU A 222 11.87 -15.21 20.92
C GLU A 222 12.58 -16.57 21.10
N GLY A 223 12.93 -17.23 19.99
CA GLY A 223 13.38 -18.62 20.01
C GLY A 223 12.38 -19.52 20.73
N ASP A 224 12.86 -20.27 21.72
CA ASP A 224 12.04 -21.13 22.59
C ASP A 224 11.51 -20.41 23.83
N ARG A 225 11.91 -19.15 24.06
CA ARG A 225 11.51 -18.37 25.24
C ARG A 225 10.20 -17.64 24.97
N VAL A 226 9.17 -18.01 25.72
CA VAL A 226 7.95 -17.21 25.87
C VAL A 226 8.14 -16.25 27.04
N TYR A 227 7.90 -14.96 26.81
CA TYR A 227 7.92 -13.97 27.88
C TYR A 227 6.68 -14.10 28.75
N GLU A 228 6.87 -14.31 30.07
CA GLU A 228 5.78 -14.27 31.05
C GLU A 228 5.05 -12.93 30.99
N LYS A 229 5.82 -11.84 30.90
CA LYS A 229 5.34 -10.48 30.69
C LYS A 229 6.38 -9.70 29.88
N LEU A 230 5.95 -9.02 28.83
CA LEU A 230 6.78 -8.09 28.07
C LEU A 230 5.96 -6.85 27.70
N GLU A 231 6.57 -5.67 27.84
CA GLU A 231 5.92 -4.41 27.50
C GLU A 231 5.76 -4.25 26.00
N VAL A 232 4.62 -3.71 25.56
CA VAL A 232 4.27 -3.62 24.13
C VAL A 232 5.27 -2.75 23.36
N LYS A 233 5.82 -1.71 23.99
CA LYS A 233 6.87 -0.88 23.39
C LYS A 233 8.15 -1.66 23.13
N GLU A 234 8.55 -2.51 24.06
CA GLU A 234 9.73 -3.36 23.90
C GLU A 234 9.50 -4.40 22.81
N ALA A 235 8.32 -5.06 22.82
CA ALA A 235 7.93 -6.02 21.79
C ALA A 235 7.89 -5.38 20.39
N TYR A 236 7.32 -4.18 20.26
CA TYR A 236 7.28 -3.42 19.00
C TYR A 236 8.68 -3.11 18.47
N THR A 237 9.57 -2.68 19.36
CA THR A 237 10.97 -2.35 19.03
C THR A 237 11.70 -3.59 18.51
N LYS A 238 11.57 -4.73 19.21
CA LYS A 238 12.14 -6.01 18.79
C LYS A 238 11.62 -6.46 17.41
N ALA A 239 10.30 -6.43 17.21
CA ALA A 239 9.70 -6.80 15.93
C ALA A 239 10.16 -5.91 14.77
N LEU A 240 10.31 -4.60 15.00
CA LEU A 240 10.84 -3.69 14.00
C LEU A 240 12.32 -3.95 13.67
N HIS A 241 13.15 -4.31 14.66
CA HIS A 241 14.52 -4.74 14.37
C HIS A 241 14.55 -6.01 13.51
N THR A 242 13.70 -7.00 13.81
CA THR A 242 13.57 -8.20 12.95
C THR A 242 13.11 -7.85 11.54
N TRP A 243 12.18 -6.91 11.38
CA TRP A 243 11.79 -6.40 10.06
C TRP A 243 12.95 -5.70 9.35
N ALA A 244 13.69 -4.83 10.05
CA ALA A 244 14.82 -4.09 9.50
C ALA A 244 15.95 -5.03 9.03
N ASP A 245 16.33 -5.99 9.88
CA ASP A 245 17.34 -7.01 9.56
C ASP A 245 16.91 -7.85 8.36
N TRP A 246 15.63 -8.19 8.29
CA TRP A 246 15.08 -8.91 7.14
C TRP A 246 15.17 -8.07 5.87
N VAL A 247 14.76 -6.80 5.89
CA VAL A 247 14.85 -5.90 4.74
C VAL A 247 16.29 -5.79 4.26
N ASP A 248 17.24 -5.51 5.16
CA ASP A 248 18.66 -5.34 4.83
C ASP A 248 19.31 -6.61 4.27
N SER A 249 18.81 -7.78 4.67
CA SER A 249 19.34 -9.07 4.20
C SER A 249 18.71 -9.55 2.90
N ASN A 250 17.52 -9.06 2.55
CA ASN A 250 16.69 -9.67 1.50
C ASN A 250 16.35 -8.73 0.34
N ILE A 251 16.29 -7.42 0.57
CA ILE A 251 15.87 -6.46 -0.46
C ILE A 251 17.08 -5.93 -1.22
N ASN A 252 17.07 -6.11 -2.55
CA ASN A 252 18.02 -5.44 -3.42
C ASN A 252 17.57 -4.00 -3.69
N SER A 253 18.16 -3.04 -2.98
CA SER A 253 17.84 -1.61 -3.07
C SER A 253 18.11 -0.97 -4.45
N THR A 254 18.88 -1.65 -5.33
CA THR A 254 19.08 -1.17 -6.71
C THR A 254 17.88 -1.51 -7.61
N ARG A 255 17.04 -2.46 -7.21
CA ARG A 255 15.86 -2.91 -7.97
C ARG A 255 14.56 -2.52 -7.28
N THR A 256 14.51 -2.68 -5.97
CA THR A 256 13.28 -2.57 -5.18
C THR A 256 13.37 -1.41 -4.22
N ARG A 257 12.38 -0.53 -4.22
CA ARG A 257 12.27 0.60 -3.29
C ARG A 257 11.42 0.22 -2.09
N VAL A 258 11.88 0.60 -0.90
CA VAL A 258 11.18 0.30 0.35
C VAL A 258 10.54 1.57 0.89
N PHE A 259 9.28 1.47 1.27
CA PHE A 259 8.50 2.53 1.90
C PHE A 259 7.99 2.03 3.25
N PHE A 260 7.86 2.96 4.20
CA PHE A 260 7.16 2.70 5.44
C PHE A 260 6.11 3.80 5.67
N VAL A 261 4.86 3.42 5.78
CA VAL A 261 3.76 4.35 6.03
C VAL A 261 3.60 4.57 7.54
N GLY A 262 3.62 5.84 7.94
CA GLY A 262 3.44 6.26 9.32
C GLY A 262 2.05 5.93 9.88
N TYR A 263 1.89 6.19 11.17
CA TYR A 263 0.68 5.85 11.90
C TYR A 263 -0.52 6.64 11.39
N SER A 264 -1.62 5.96 11.07
CA SER A 264 -2.89 6.59 10.74
C SER A 264 -3.69 6.88 12.00
N SER A 265 -4.05 8.14 12.22
CA SER A 265 -4.73 8.54 13.44
C SER A 265 -6.11 7.87 13.61
N SER A 266 -6.46 7.51 14.84
CA SER A 266 -7.81 7.06 15.22
C SER A 266 -8.48 8.13 16.08
N HIS A 267 -9.77 8.37 15.88
CA HIS A 267 -10.49 9.47 16.54
C HIS A 267 -11.70 9.00 17.36
N PHE A 268 -11.43 8.26 18.44
CA PHE A 268 -12.49 7.89 19.38
C PHE A 268 -12.77 9.04 20.36
N ARG A 269 -14.03 9.45 20.45
CA ARG A 269 -14.56 10.39 21.45
C ARG A 269 -15.40 9.65 22.47
N LYS A 270 -15.50 10.20 23.69
CA LYS A 270 -16.39 9.72 24.77
C LYS A 270 -16.13 8.26 25.23
N GLY A 271 -15.02 7.66 24.82
CA GLY A 271 -14.65 6.29 25.18
C GLY A 271 -13.53 5.76 24.31
N ALA A 272 -12.96 4.62 24.69
CA ALA A 272 -12.00 3.89 23.86
C ALA A 272 -12.72 3.02 22.82
N TRP A 273 -11.96 2.48 21.87
CA TRP A 273 -12.48 1.59 20.81
C TRP A 273 -13.28 0.39 21.33
N ASN A 274 -12.94 -0.11 22.52
CA ASN A 274 -13.59 -1.24 23.20
C ASN A 274 -14.51 -0.81 24.37
N ALA A 275 -14.69 0.49 24.57
CA ALA A 275 -15.42 1.06 25.71
C ALA A 275 -16.41 2.15 25.24
N GLY A 276 -17.08 1.91 24.11
CA GLY A 276 -18.15 2.78 23.61
C GLY A 276 -17.68 4.09 22.97
N GLY A 277 -16.42 4.18 22.52
CA GLY A 277 -15.91 5.34 21.79
C GLY A 277 -16.63 5.58 20.45
N GLN A 278 -16.78 6.85 20.09
CA GLN A 278 -17.62 7.32 18.97
C GLN A 278 -16.90 8.36 18.10
N CYS A 279 -17.33 8.48 16.84
CA CYS A 279 -16.91 9.48 15.86
C CYS A 279 -18.01 9.83 14.83
N ASP A 280 -19.25 9.33 15.00
CA ASP A 280 -20.39 9.64 14.12
C ASP A 280 -20.82 11.11 14.11
N GLY A 281 -20.47 11.87 15.15
CA GLY A 281 -20.75 13.30 15.21
C GLY A 281 -19.78 14.19 14.43
N GLU A 282 -18.68 13.63 13.92
CA GLU A 282 -17.61 14.38 13.26
C GLU A 282 -17.86 14.43 11.75
N THR A 283 -18.22 15.60 11.22
CA THR A 283 -18.55 15.80 9.78
C THR A 283 -17.65 16.83 9.09
N ARG A 284 -16.71 17.42 9.83
CA ARG A 284 -15.72 18.36 9.34
C ARG A 284 -14.34 18.03 9.91
N PRO A 285 -13.26 18.34 9.18
CA PRO A 285 -11.93 18.19 9.72
C PRO A 285 -11.69 19.16 10.89
N ILE A 286 -10.66 18.90 11.67
CA ILE A 286 -10.12 19.85 12.64
C ILE A 286 -9.49 21.01 11.85
N GLU A 287 -10.04 22.21 11.99
CA GLU A 287 -9.58 23.41 11.28
C GLU A 287 -8.36 24.09 11.92
N ASN A 288 -8.03 23.77 13.18
CA ASN A 288 -6.87 24.34 13.86
C ASN A 288 -5.57 23.84 13.21
N GLU A 289 -4.76 24.75 12.67
CA GLU A 289 -3.48 24.42 12.04
C GLU A 289 -2.43 23.89 13.04
N THR A 290 -2.58 24.19 14.33
CA THR A 290 -1.64 23.70 15.34
C THR A 290 -1.86 22.21 15.60
N TYR A 291 -0.85 21.40 15.28
CA TYR A 291 -0.87 19.98 15.63
C TYR A 291 -0.74 19.82 17.15
N THR A 292 -1.86 19.52 17.80
CA THR A 292 -1.92 19.23 19.24
C THR A 292 -1.93 17.73 19.53
N GLY A 293 -1.88 16.88 18.50
CA GLY A 293 -1.73 15.44 18.69
C GLY A 293 -0.39 15.13 19.31
N GLY A 294 -0.34 14.25 20.32
CA GLY A 294 0.93 13.71 20.77
C GLY A 294 1.52 12.83 19.66
N TYR A 295 2.76 13.09 19.25
CA TYR A 295 3.39 12.24 18.24
C TYR A 295 3.53 10.81 18.78
N PRO A 296 3.00 9.77 18.09
CA PRO A 296 2.95 8.42 18.62
C PRO A 296 4.33 7.89 18.95
N TRP A 297 4.51 7.31 20.14
CA TRP A 297 5.79 6.72 20.54
C TRP A 297 6.26 5.62 19.56
N MET A 298 5.32 4.92 18.91
CA MET A 298 5.62 3.91 17.88
C MET A 298 6.36 4.54 16.70
N MET A 299 5.99 5.75 16.29
CA MET A 299 6.66 6.40 15.16
C MET A 299 8.08 6.81 15.51
N LYS A 300 8.34 7.23 16.75
CA LYS A 300 9.72 7.47 17.23
C LYS A 300 10.59 6.20 17.16
N VAL A 301 10.00 5.03 17.42
CA VAL A 301 10.71 3.75 17.27
C VAL A 301 10.96 3.44 15.79
N VAL A 302 9.97 3.64 14.91
CA VAL A 302 10.14 3.47 13.46
C VAL A 302 11.26 4.37 12.92
N GLU A 303 11.26 5.65 13.29
CA GLU A 303 12.28 6.63 12.88
C GLU A 303 13.67 6.20 13.34
N SER A 304 13.80 5.78 14.60
CA SER A 304 15.06 5.25 15.14
C SER A 304 15.52 4.02 14.37
N VAL A 305 14.66 3.03 14.15
CA VAL A 305 15.01 1.79 13.46
C VAL A 305 15.41 2.06 12.01
N ILE A 306 14.63 2.86 11.28
CA ILE A 306 14.93 3.22 9.89
C ILE A 306 16.26 3.98 9.78
N SER A 307 16.60 4.82 10.76
CA SER A 307 17.86 5.56 10.75
C SER A 307 19.11 4.67 10.83
N ASP A 308 18.97 3.47 11.40
CA ASP A 308 20.05 2.49 11.54
C ASP A 308 20.12 1.48 10.37
N MET A 309 19.14 1.49 9.45
CA MET A 309 19.07 0.54 8.33
C MET A 309 20.07 0.85 7.22
N LYS A 310 20.61 -0.21 6.60
CA LYS A 310 21.47 -0.11 5.41
C LYS A 310 20.66 0.17 4.15
N THR A 311 19.48 -0.43 4.06
CA THR A 311 18.54 -0.24 2.95
C THR A 311 17.81 1.08 3.14
N PRO A 312 17.87 2.01 2.17
CA PRO A 312 17.11 3.25 2.26
C PRO A 312 15.61 2.98 2.29
N VAL A 313 14.93 3.54 3.30
CA VAL A 313 13.47 3.47 3.44
C VAL A 313 12.88 4.86 3.27
N PHE A 314 11.89 4.99 2.38
CA PHE A 314 11.10 6.20 2.23
C PHE A 314 9.99 6.20 3.30
N TYR A 315 10.16 7.05 4.32
CA TYR A 315 9.16 7.20 5.37
C TYR A 315 8.06 8.16 4.94
N MET A 316 6.81 7.68 4.92
CA MET A 316 5.63 8.50 4.64
C MET A 316 4.99 8.97 5.94
N ASN A 317 5.32 10.17 6.40
CA ASN A 317 4.84 10.71 7.67
C ASN A 317 3.39 11.24 7.58
N ILE A 318 2.43 10.33 7.49
CA ILE A 318 1.00 10.66 7.34
C ILE A 318 0.29 10.96 8.68
N THR A 319 1.00 10.92 9.81
CA THR A 319 0.35 10.98 11.12
C THR A 319 -0.30 12.32 11.39
N LYS A 320 0.39 13.43 11.08
CA LYS A 320 -0.16 14.78 11.21
C LYS A 320 -1.34 15.00 10.26
N MET A 321 -1.20 14.65 8.96
CA MET A 321 -2.29 14.86 8.01
C MET A 321 -3.55 14.06 8.37
N THR A 322 -3.40 12.82 8.85
CA THR A 322 -4.56 12.00 9.23
C THR A 322 -5.23 12.47 10.51
N TRP A 323 -4.48 13.09 11.44
CA TRP A 323 -5.01 13.62 12.70
C TRP A 323 -6.10 14.68 12.50
N TYR A 324 -5.99 15.51 11.47
CA TYR A 324 -7.01 16.54 11.21
C TYR A 324 -8.32 15.96 10.66
N ARG A 325 -8.34 14.70 10.24
CA ARG A 325 -9.46 14.13 9.48
C ARG A 325 -10.41 13.30 10.33
N THR A 326 -10.89 13.87 11.43
CA THR A 326 -11.91 13.24 12.28
C THR A 326 -13.17 12.84 11.51
N ASP A 327 -13.49 13.59 10.45
CA ASP A 327 -14.60 13.41 9.53
C ASP A 327 -14.47 12.21 8.58
N GLY A 328 -13.28 11.66 8.38
CA GLY A 328 -13.03 10.66 7.33
C GLY A 328 -13.38 9.20 7.71
N HIS A 329 -13.77 8.94 8.96
CA HIS A 329 -13.97 7.57 9.46
C HIS A 329 -15.33 6.96 9.07
N PRO A 330 -15.42 5.62 8.90
CA PRO A 330 -16.70 4.96 8.67
C PRO A 330 -17.68 5.10 9.82
N SER A 331 -17.19 5.14 11.06
CA SER A 331 -18.03 5.25 12.24
C SER A 331 -19.11 4.15 12.26
N VAL A 332 -20.41 4.52 12.27
CA VAL A 332 -21.57 3.64 12.18
C VAL A 332 -21.81 3.10 10.77
N TYR A 333 -21.26 3.77 9.75
CA TYR A 333 -21.38 3.43 8.33
C TYR A 333 -20.37 2.35 7.89
N ARG A 334 -19.77 1.63 8.86
CA ARG A 334 -19.04 0.37 8.63
C ARG A 334 -19.96 -0.81 8.27
N GLN A 335 -21.27 -0.65 8.45
CA GLN A 335 -22.29 -1.66 8.20
C GLN A 335 -23.48 -1.04 7.46
N PRO A 336 -24.18 -1.81 6.61
CA PRO A 336 -25.38 -1.36 5.92
C PRO A 336 -26.50 -0.93 6.86
N VAL A 337 -27.39 -0.05 6.38
CA VAL A 337 -28.53 0.48 7.14
C VAL A 337 -29.44 -0.65 7.65
N GLU A 338 -29.62 -1.70 6.85
CA GLU A 338 -30.45 -2.86 7.16
C GLU A 338 -29.93 -3.63 8.38
N VAL A 339 -28.61 -3.62 8.59
CA VAL A 339 -27.95 -4.34 9.68
C VAL A 339 -27.90 -3.48 10.95
N ARG A 340 -27.57 -2.18 10.80
CA ARG A 340 -27.39 -1.27 11.95
C ARG A 340 -28.68 -0.64 12.46
N GLY A 341 -29.72 -0.55 11.63
CA GLY A 341 -30.95 0.19 11.91
C GLY A 341 -30.80 1.72 11.80
N SER A 342 -31.87 2.45 12.16
CA SER A 342 -31.95 3.92 12.01
C SER A 342 -31.13 4.70 13.04
N SER A 343 -30.77 4.07 14.16
CA SER A 343 -29.92 4.63 15.21
C SER A 343 -28.79 3.64 15.50
N PRO A 344 -27.59 4.08 15.93
CA PRO A 344 -26.57 3.15 16.39
C PRO A 344 -27.19 2.25 17.46
N ALA A 345 -27.31 0.95 17.18
CA ALA A 345 -27.86 0.01 18.14
C ALA A 345 -27.08 0.11 19.46
N SER A 346 -27.76 0.03 20.60
CA SER A 346 -27.11 -0.03 21.91
C SER A 346 -26.10 -1.19 21.91
N GLY A 347 -24.80 -0.88 22.04
CA GLY A 347 -23.71 -1.86 21.97
C GLY A 347 -22.98 -1.98 20.62
N MET A 348 -23.34 -1.20 19.59
CA MET A 348 -22.61 -1.21 18.32
C MET A 348 -21.27 -0.46 18.44
N PHE A 349 -20.17 -1.14 18.12
CA PHE A 349 -18.84 -0.52 18.06
C PHE A 349 -18.67 0.28 16.76
N GLN A 350 -18.42 1.58 16.90
CA GLN A 350 -18.09 2.45 15.77
C GLN A 350 -16.67 2.20 15.29
N ASP A 351 -16.46 2.36 13.98
CA ASP A 351 -15.12 2.31 13.40
C ASP A 351 -14.51 3.70 13.27
N CYS A 352 -13.72 4.09 14.26
CA CYS A 352 -12.99 5.35 14.29
C CYS A 352 -11.49 5.14 14.06
N SER A 353 -11.12 4.06 13.37
CA SER A 353 -9.71 3.67 13.12
C SER A 353 -9.39 3.43 11.66
N HIS A 354 -10.37 2.99 10.86
CA HIS A 354 -10.26 2.87 9.41
C HIS A 354 -10.88 4.07 8.70
N TRP A 355 -10.85 4.09 7.37
CA TRP A 355 -11.29 5.23 6.57
C TRP A 355 -12.42 4.86 5.61
N CYS A 356 -13.34 5.79 5.39
CA CYS A 356 -14.24 5.73 4.25
C CYS A 356 -13.45 5.79 2.95
N LEU A 357 -13.94 5.09 1.93
CA LEU A 357 -13.42 5.12 0.58
C LEU A 357 -14.51 5.53 -0.44
N PRO A 358 -14.23 6.47 -1.36
CA PRO A 358 -13.04 7.34 -1.42
C PRO A 358 -12.90 8.23 -0.17
N GLY A 359 -11.70 8.75 0.11
CA GLY A 359 -11.43 9.55 1.30
C GLY A 359 -9.94 9.82 1.56
N VAL A 360 -9.59 9.95 2.85
CA VAL A 360 -8.23 10.27 3.32
C VAL A 360 -7.14 9.37 2.71
N PRO A 361 -7.36 8.04 2.54
CA PRO A 361 -6.36 7.18 1.92
C PRO A 361 -5.96 7.58 0.50
N ASP A 362 -6.88 8.19 -0.25
CA ASP A 362 -6.57 8.62 -1.62
C ASP A 362 -5.54 9.77 -1.62
N SER A 363 -5.54 10.59 -0.57
CA SER A 363 -4.55 11.68 -0.42
C SER A 363 -3.16 11.15 -0.11
N TRP A 364 -3.00 10.17 0.80
CA TRP A 364 -1.66 9.60 1.02
C TRP A 364 -1.20 8.75 -0.17
N ASN A 365 -2.11 8.21 -0.99
CA ASN A 365 -1.74 7.52 -2.24
C ASN A 365 -1.18 8.50 -3.26
N GLN A 366 -1.71 9.72 -3.31
CA GLN A 366 -1.13 10.81 -4.10
C GLN A 366 0.27 11.18 -3.59
N LEU A 367 0.50 11.18 -2.27
CA LEU A 367 1.84 11.38 -1.70
C LEU A 367 2.80 10.24 -2.02
N LEU A 368 2.34 8.99 -1.98
CA LEU A 368 3.13 7.84 -2.43
C LEU A 368 3.53 8.03 -3.89
N TYR A 369 2.58 8.39 -4.75
CA TYR A 369 2.83 8.64 -6.16
C TYR A 369 3.85 9.77 -6.38
N ALA A 370 3.69 10.91 -5.69
CA ALA A 370 4.66 12.00 -5.75
C ALA A 370 6.06 11.53 -5.34
N THR A 371 6.16 10.75 -4.25
CA THR A 371 7.45 10.20 -3.80
C THR A 371 8.05 9.24 -4.83
N LEU A 372 7.22 8.48 -5.55
CA LEU A 372 7.66 7.59 -6.62
C LEU A 372 8.18 8.34 -7.84
N LEU A 373 7.58 9.48 -8.20
CA LEU A 373 8.07 10.36 -9.26
C LEU A 373 9.45 10.91 -8.90
N VAL A 374 9.56 11.49 -7.71
CA VAL A 374 10.82 12.08 -7.23
C VAL A 374 11.93 11.03 -7.13
N SER A 375 11.63 9.81 -6.67
CA SER A 375 12.62 8.74 -6.56
C SER A 375 13.08 8.14 -7.91
N ARG A 376 12.51 8.53 -9.07
CA ARG A 376 12.98 8.08 -10.40
C ARG A 376 14.28 8.76 -10.84
N GLY A 377 14.53 9.99 -10.43
CA GLY A 377 15.81 10.65 -10.61
C GLY A 377 16.53 10.64 -9.26
N SER A 378 17.38 9.63 -9.03
CA SER A 378 18.32 9.53 -7.90
C SER A 378 18.26 10.70 -6.91
N LEU A 379 17.42 10.57 -5.88
CA LEU A 379 17.35 11.58 -4.83
C LEU A 379 18.69 11.60 -4.08
N PRO A 380 19.31 12.78 -3.89
CA PRO A 380 20.36 12.90 -2.90
C PRO A 380 19.76 12.61 -1.52
N TYR A 381 20.47 11.80 -0.76
CA TYR A 381 20.27 11.33 0.62
C TYR A 381 20.00 12.44 1.68
N LYS A 382 19.70 13.69 1.30
CA LYS A 382 19.71 14.86 2.19
C LYS A 382 18.38 15.62 2.35
N SER A 383 17.23 15.08 1.96
CA SER A 383 15.95 15.79 2.16
C SER A 383 14.90 15.09 3.05
N LEU A 384 15.17 13.90 3.58
CA LEU A 384 14.39 13.35 4.69
C LEU A 384 15.28 13.33 5.93
N GLY A 385 15.04 14.24 6.87
CA GLY A 385 15.74 14.28 8.16
C GLY A 385 16.43 15.62 8.44
N SER A 386 15.67 16.69 8.59
CA SER A 386 16.08 17.79 9.46
C SER A 386 14.96 18.09 10.46
N LEU A 387 14.70 17.10 11.31
CA LEU A 387 14.15 17.25 12.65
C LEU A 387 14.59 16.00 13.42
N LEU A 388 15.83 16.05 13.92
CA LEU A 388 16.15 15.39 15.18
C LEU A 388 15.37 16.08 16.31
#